data_AF-A0A453G348-F1
#
_entry.id   AF-A0A453G348-F1
#
_cell.length_a   1.000
_cell.length_b   1.000
_cell.length_c   1.000
_cell.angle_alpha   90.00
_cell.angle_beta   90.00
_cell.angle_gamma   90.00
#
_symmetry.space_group_name_H-M   'P 1'
#
loop_
_entity.id
_entity.type
_entity.pdbx_description
1 polymer ?
#
loop_
_entity_poly.entity_id
_entity_poly.type
_entity_poly.pdbx_seq_one_letter_code
_entity_poly.pdbx_strand_id
1 'polypeptide(L)'
;VKQHTHSSIQRWLAASAAEHIQISHATGDPSSLLFSSSVSYRSPGQRSSERPLRPTRPLRSLPSPPRGPPRSSGTRPPRQKRQGEGNAAAAMAAMEAAADAMLAAASRAFCSSVAVFFQIQGCCICLLLAFGWAVASLVRKKEIRKMRRKMASGHSFAFLCDDVDELEHSVQQKLPMVSVVMPLKGFGEHNLQNWRTQITSLYGGPLEFLFVVESKDDPAYRAVSRLIVEYKDKLDAKVVVAGFSTTCSQKIHNQLIGVEKMHKDSKYVLFLDDDVRLHPGTVGALTKEMEKNPEVCLLWHSPLSCFILLTFLTRHFSCILQIFIQTGYPLDLPSGSLGSYCIYEYHMPCSIGFATGGRTFFLWGGCMMMHADDFRQDLYGLVTALKNGGYSDDMTLAAIAGQHKRLITSPPVAVFPHPLASDLSFSRYCRSYIRNTFTSSSFS
;
A
#
# COMPACT_ATOMS: atom_id res chain seq x y z
N VAL A 1 -42.02 15.41 -9.66
CA VAL A 1 -40.84 15.92 -8.92
C VAL A 1 -39.92 14.79 -8.44
N LYS A 2 -40.39 13.75 -7.71
CA LYS A 2 -39.57 12.58 -7.28
C LYS A 2 -38.89 11.77 -8.40
N GLN A 3 -39.52 11.60 -9.57
CA GLN A 3 -38.91 10.89 -10.72
C GLN A 3 -37.87 11.75 -11.47
N HIS A 4 -38.00 13.08 -11.43
CA HIS A 4 -37.11 13.96 -12.18
C HIS A 4 -35.74 14.09 -11.49
N THR A 5 -35.72 14.20 -10.16
CA THR A 5 -34.49 14.22 -9.34
C THR A 5 -33.71 12.90 -9.38
N HIS A 6 -34.40 11.75 -9.40
CA HIS A 6 -33.76 10.44 -9.52
C HIS A 6 -33.06 10.26 -10.88
N SER A 7 -33.65 10.77 -11.96
CA SER A 7 -33.06 10.70 -13.31
C SER A 7 -31.85 11.63 -13.50
N SER A 8 -31.79 12.73 -12.76
CA SER A 8 -30.71 13.72 -12.85
C SER A 8 -29.47 13.28 -12.07
N ILE A 9 -29.68 12.67 -10.89
CA ILE A 9 -28.60 12.08 -10.10
C ILE A 9 -28.03 10.85 -10.80
N GLN A 10 -28.87 9.98 -11.38
CA GLN A 10 -28.39 8.84 -12.17
C GLN A 10 -27.63 9.25 -13.44
N ARG A 11 -28.05 10.32 -14.14
CA ARG A 11 -27.32 10.84 -15.31
C ARG A 11 -25.99 11.49 -14.94
N TRP A 12 -25.94 12.20 -13.82
CA TRP A 12 -24.69 12.80 -13.32
C TRP A 12 -23.69 11.73 -12.85
N LEU A 13 -24.17 10.71 -12.13
CA LEU A 13 -23.33 9.59 -11.68
C LEU A 13 -22.91 8.67 -12.82
N ALA A 14 -23.74 8.46 -13.84
CA ALA A 14 -23.34 7.72 -15.03
C ALA A 14 -22.22 8.45 -15.79
N ALA A 15 -22.21 9.79 -15.81
CA ALA A 15 -21.12 10.58 -16.38
C ALA A 15 -19.82 10.47 -15.55
N SER A 16 -19.89 10.61 -14.22
CA SER A 16 -18.71 10.44 -13.35
C SER A 16 -18.19 9.00 -13.29
N ALA A 17 -19.07 7.99 -13.38
CA ALA A 17 -18.67 6.58 -13.46
C ALA A 17 -18.05 6.24 -14.83
N ALA A 18 -18.54 6.84 -15.92
CA ALA A 18 -17.95 6.67 -17.25
C ALA A 18 -16.53 7.26 -17.36
N GLU A 19 -16.28 8.41 -16.72
CA GLU A 19 -14.92 8.96 -16.60
C GLU A 19 -14.00 8.06 -15.77
N HIS A 20 -14.50 7.47 -14.67
CA HIS A 20 -13.74 6.51 -13.86
C HIS A 20 -13.42 5.18 -14.59
N ILE A 21 -14.33 4.72 -15.46
CA ILE A 21 -14.12 3.51 -16.28
C ILE A 21 -13.12 3.78 -17.42
N GLN A 22 -13.15 4.97 -18.03
CA GLN A 22 -12.13 5.34 -19.02
C GLN A 22 -10.72 5.46 -18.41
N ILE A 23 -10.60 5.93 -17.17
CA ILE A 23 -9.31 5.97 -16.45
C ILE A 23 -8.81 4.54 -16.15
N SER A 24 -9.70 3.60 -15.84
CA SER A 24 -9.34 2.19 -15.60
C SER A 24 -8.93 1.43 -16.87
N HIS A 25 -9.38 1.87 -18.05
CA HIS A 25 -8.92 1.32 -19.33
C HIS A 25 -7.60 1.93 -19.84
N ALA A 26 -7.23 3.13 -19.36
CA ALA A 26 -5.97 3.79 -19.72
C ALA A 26 -4.77 3.31 -18.87
N THR A 27 -5.02 2.78 -17.67
CA THR A 27 -4.01 2.10 -16.84
C THR A 27 -4.28 0.61 -16.85
N GLY A 28 -3.45 -0.15 -17.59
CA GLY A 28 -3.61 -1.58 -17.85
C GLY A 28 -4.12 -2.41 -16.68
N ASP A 29 -5.14 -3.22 -16.98
CA ASP A 29 -5.85 -4.14 -16.10
C ASP A 29 -4.89 -5.12 -15.37
N PRO A 30 -4.76 -5.04 -14.02
CA PRO A 30 -3.96 -6.00 -13.23
C PRO A 30 -4.61 -7.39 -13.13
N SER A 31 -5.83 -7.58 -13.64
CA SER A 31 -6.57 -8.86 -13.58
C SER A 31 -6.00 -9.94 -14.51
N SER A 32 -5.08 -9.59 -15.42
CA SER A 32 -4.54 -10.49 -16.44
C SER A 32 -3.25 -11.24 -16.03
N LEU A 33 -2.64 -10.90 -14.89
CA LEU A 33 -1.35 -11.49 -14.46
C LEU A 33 -1.46 -12.71 -13.52
N LEU A 34 -2.66 -13.24 -13.27
CA LEU A 34 -2.85 -14.39 -12.36
C LEU A 34 -3.36 -15.69 -13.02
N PHE A 35 -3.31 -15.80 -14.34
CA PHE A 35 -3.58 -17.06 -15.04
C PHE A 35 -2.64 -17.27 -16.23
N SER A 36 -1.51 -17.94 -16.00
CA SER A 36 -1.00 -18.99 -16.90
C SER A 36 0.29 -19.59 -16.32
N SER A 37 0.18 -20.72 -15.64
CA SER A 37 1.29 -21.63 -15.45
C SER A 37 0.76 -23.06 -15.62
N SER A 38 0.44 -23.40 -16.86
CA SER A 38 0.35 -24.78 -17.32
C SER A 38 1.34 -24.95 -18.47
N VAL A 39 2.60 -25.23 -18.13
CA VAL A 39 3.59 -25.70 -19.12
C VAL A 39 3.23 -27.14 -19.44
N SER A 40 2.47 -27.32 -20.52
CA SER A 40 2.23 -28.62 -21.14
C SER A 40 3.31 -28.86 -22.20
N TYR A 41 4.06 -29.93 -22.01
CA TYR A 41 5.12 -30.42 -22.88
C TYR A 41 4.53 -30.75 -24.26
N ARG A 42 5.00 -30.08 -25.32
CA ARG A 42 4.67 -30.44 -26.72
C ARG A 42 5.94 -30.55 -27.56
N SER A 43 6.15 -31.76 -28.09
CA SER A 43 7.22 -32.15 -29.01
C SER A 43 7.21 -31.31 -30.30
N PRO A 44 8.37 -30.97 -30.88
CA PRO A 44 8.42 -30.27 -32.17
C PRO A 44 8.35 -31.26 -33.34
N GLY A 45 7.24 -31.20 -34.08
CA GLY A 45 7.07 -31.83 -35.38
C GLY A 45 7.14 -30.78 -36.51
N GLN A 46 8.11 -30.99 -37.40
CA GLN A 46 8.09 -30.75 -38.85
C GLN A 46 7.30 -29.54 -39.42
N ARG A 47 8.03 -28.64 -40.08
CA ARG A 47 7.65 -28.15 -41.41
C ARG A 47 8.87 -27.90 -42.28
N SER A 48 8.86 -28.60 -43.40
CA SER A 48 9.76 -28.55 -44.55
C SER A 48 9.37 -27.42 -45.51
N SER A 49 10.36 -26.80 -46.14
CA SER A 49 10.24 -26.28 -47.51
C SER A 49 11.62 -26.33 -48.19
N GLU A 50 11.61 -26.94 -49.38
CA GLU A 50 12.74 -27.37 -50.20
C GLU A 50 13.30 -26.26 -51.11
N ARG A 51 14.57 -26.41 -51.53
CA ARG A 51 15.09 -26.37 -52.93
C ARG A 51 16.60 -26.02 -52.96
N PRO A 52 17.36 -26.31 -54.05
CA PRO A 52 17.62 -27.64 -54.61
C PRO A 52 19.14 -27.87 -54.88
N LEU A 53 19.51 -29.14 -55.02
CA LEU A 53 20.85 -29.60 -55.42
C LEU A 53 21.15 -29.32 -56.90
N ARG A 54 22.41 -28.96 -57.21
CA ARG A 54 23.03 -29.10 -58.53
C ARG A 54 24.36 -29.88 -58.44
N PRO A 55 24.79 -30.53 -59.55
CA PRO A 55 25.62 -31.73 -59.56
C PRO A 55 26.98 -31.54 -60.27
N THR A 56 27.70 -32.65 -60.49
CA THR A 56 28.85 -32.91 -61.43
C THR A 56 30.26 -32.57 -60.95
N ARG A 57 31.37 -33.30 -61.26
CA ARG A 57 31.72 -34.66 -61.73
C ARG A 57 33.30 -34.73 -61.65
N PRO A 58 34.06 -35.62 -62.33
CA PRO A 58 34.83 -36.76 -61.78
C PRO A 58 36.38 -36.65 -61.77
N LEU A 59 37.00 -37.70 -61.20
CA LEU A 59 38.38 -38.26 -61.27
C LEU A 59 39.53 -37.49 -61.96
N ARG A 60 40.69 -37.43 -61.28
CA ARG A 60 42.01 -37.57 -61.89
C ARG A 60 43.05 -38.21 -60.95
N SER A 61 43.92 -38.98 -61.57
CA SER A 61 44.96 -39.90 -61.09
C SER A 61 46.21 -39.25 -60.49
N LEU A 62 46.79 -39.93 -59.47
CA LEU A 62 48.20 -40.12 -59.06
C LEU A 62 49.24 -39.02 -59.34
N PRO A 63 50.13 -38.75 -58.37
CA PRO A 63 51.41 -39.48 -58.40
C PRO A 63 51.92 -39.97 -57.03
N SER A 64 52.70 -41.03 -57.11
CA SER A 64 53.49 -41.67 -56.05
C SER A 64 54.47 -40.70 -55.38
N PRO A 65 54.70 -40.78 -54.05
CA PRO A 65 55.76 -40.00 -53.42
C PRO A 65 57.14 -40.64 -53.66
N PRO A 66 58.22 -39.83 -53.69
CA PRO A 66 59.56 -40.29 -54.03
C PRO A 66 60.18 -41.12 -52.90
N ARG A 67 60.99 -42.11 -53.29
CA ARG A 67 61.93 -42.80 -52.40
C ARG A 67 63.09 -41.85 -52.04
N GLY A 68 63.38 -41.75 -50.74
CA GLY A 68 64.59 -41.14 -50.17
C GLY A 68 64.75 -41.55 -48.70
N PRO A 69 65.94 -41.38 -48.10
CA PRO A 69 66.94 -42.43 -47.85
C PRO A 69 66.81 -43.07 -46.44
N PRO A 70 67.57 -44.14 -46.12
CA PRO A 70 67.35 -44.90 -44.89
C PRO A 70 67.89 -44.19 -43.64
N ARG A 71 67.13 -44.36 -42.55
CA ARG A 71 67.50 -44.34 -41.12
C ARG A 71 68.51 -43.28 -40.65
N SER A 72 68.01 -42.37 -39.82
CA SER A 72 68.67 -42.00 -38.57
C SER A 72 67.70 -42.16 -37.41
N SER A 73 68.04 -43.06 -36.49
CA SER A 73 67.38 -43.26 -35.20
C SER A 73 67.40 -41.95 -34.39
N GLY A 74 66.23 -41.31 -34.28
CA GLY A 74 66.00 -40.14 -33.44
C GLY A 74 64.75 -40.37 -32.60
N THR A 75 64.96 -40.55 -31.31
CA THR A 75 63.98 -40.68 -30.23
C THR A 75 62.82 -39.67 -30.34
N ARG A 76 61.58 -40.15 -30.52
CA ARG A 76 60.37 -39.39 -30.18
C ARG A 76 60.38 -39.10 -28.68
N PRO A 77 60.09 -37.88 -28.20
CA PRO A 77 59.85 -37.66 -26.79
C PRO A 77 58.48 -38.25 -26.43
N PRO A 78 58.39 -39.19 -25.49
CA PRO A 78 57.10 -39.53 -24.89
C PRO A 78 56.85 -38.59 -23.70
N ARG A 79 55.57 -38.39 -23.38
CA ARG A 79 55.01 -37.99 -22.06
C ARG A 79 54.44 -36.58 -21.84
N GLN A 80 54.87 -35.47 -22.45
CA GLN A 80 54.37 -34.17 -21.96
C GLN A 80 52.91 -33.81 -22.32
N LYS A 81 52.40 -34.17 -23.51
CA LYS A 81 51.02 -33.79 -23.92
C LYS A 81 49.93 -34.61 -23.21
N ARG A 82 50.19 -35.89 -22.91
CA ARG A 82 49.28 -36.75 -22.11
C ARG A 82 49.25 -36.38 -20.63
N GLN A 83 50.28 -35.69 -20.14
CA GLN A 83 50.39 -35.33 -18.72
C GLN A 83 49.62 -34.05 -18.39
N GLY A 84 49.49 -33.11 -19.34
CA GLY A 84 48.62 -31.93 -19.20
C GLY A 84 47.12 -32.25 -19.27
N GLU A 85 46.70 -33.14 -20.17
CA GLU A 85 45.31 -33.63 -20.24
C GLU A 85 44.94 -34.48 -19.02
N GLY A 86 45.87 -35.31 -18.52
CA GLY A 86 45.69 -36.07 -17.28
C GLY A 86 45.58 -35.18 -16.05
N ASN A 87 46.34 -34.09 -15.97
CA ASN A 87 46.27 -33.14 -14.85
C ASN A 87 44.98 -32.31 -14.85
N ALA A 88 44.48 -31.90 -16.02
CA ALA A 88 43.19 -31.19 -16.13
C ALA A 88 42.01 -32.11 -15.80
N ALA A 89 42.03 -33.36 -16.27
CA ALA A 89 41.03 -34.37 -15.92
C ALA A 89 41.07 -34.72 -14.42
N ALA A 90 42.26 -34.80 -13.82
CA ALA A 90 42.42 -35.01 -12.38
C ALA A 90 41.93 -33.82 -11.55
N ALA A 91 42.15 -32.58 -12.01
CA ALA A 91 41.63 -31.39 -11.35
C ALA A 91 40.10 -31.30 -11.42
N MET A 92 39.51 -31.65 -12.57
CA MET A 92 38.06 -31.71 -12.74
C MET A 92 37.44 -32.82 -11.86
N ALA A 93 38.04 -34.00 -11.83
CA ALA A 93 37.61 -35.09 -10.95
C ALA A 93 37.74 -34.75 -9.45
N ALA A 94 38.80 -34.01 -9.06
CA ALA A 94 38.96 -33.53 -7.70
C ALA A 94 37.90 -32.47 -7.33
N MET A 95 37.52 -31.61 -8.27
CA MET A 95 36.46 -30.61 -8.08
C MET A 95 35.08 -31.28 -7.95
N GLU A 96 34.78 -32.28 -8.78
CA GLU A 96 33.56 -33.10 -8.69
C GLU A 96 33.50 -33.84 -7.35
N ALA A 97 34.60 -34.49 -6.93
CA ALA A 97 34.66 -35.17 -5.64
C ALA A 97 34.50 -34.19 -4.45
N ALA A 98 35.03 -32.98 -4.55
CA ALA A 98 34.85 -31.94 -3.53
C ALA A 98 33.39 -31.44 -3.48
N ALA A 99 32.75 -31.26 -4.64
CA ALA A 99 31.35 -30.90 -4.73
C ALA A 99 30.44 -31.99 -4.14
N ASP A 100 30.71 -33.26 -4.46
CA ASP A 100 29.99 -34.41 -3.92
C ASP A 100 30.17 -34.53 -2.40
N ALA A 101 31.38 -34.32 -1.90
CA ALA A 101 31.66 -34.31 -0.46
C ALA A 101 30.94 -33.15 0.25
N MET A 102 30.90 -31.97 -0.36
CA MET A 102 30.16 -30.81 0.14
C MET A 102 28.66 -31.07 0.16
N LEU A 103 28.10 -31.64 -0.92
CA LEU A 103 26.69 -32.02 -1.01
C LEU A 103 26.33 -33.09 0.03
N ALA A 104 27.18 -34.09 0.23
CA ALA A 104 26.99 -35.13 1.25
C ALA A 104 27.08 -34.56 2.68
N ALA A 105 27.99 -33.62 2.93
CA ALA A 105 28.09 -32.91 4.21
C ALA A 105 26.85 -32.03 4.46
N ALA A 106 26.43 -31.26 3.47
CA ALA A 106 25.21 -30.45 3.53
C ALA A 106 23.97 -31.32 3.75
N SER A 107 23.84 -32.43 3.02
CA SER A 107 22.75 -33.40 3.19
C SER A 107 22.72 -33.93 4.63
N ARG A 108 23.85 -34.36 5.18
CA ARG A 108 23.92 -34.80 6.60
C ARG A 108 23.55 -33.70 7.58
N ALA A 109 23.96 -32.46 7.32
CA ALA A 109 23.60 -31.31 8.16
C ALA A 109 22.09 -31.03 8.11
N PHE A 110 21.48 -30.99 6.92
CA PHE A 110 20.05 -30.74 6.72
C PHE A 110 19.15 -31.91 7.13
N CYS A 111 19.68 -33.14 7.17
CA CYS A 111 18.99 -34.34 7.66
C CYS A 111 19.27 -34.63 9.15
N SER A 112 20.03 -33.78 9.85
CA SER A 112 20.23 -33.92 11.29
C SER A 112 18.90 -33.74 12.03
N SER A 113 18.71 -34.41 13.17
CA SER A 113 17.46 -34.33 13.95
C SER A 113 17.09 -32.89 14.33
N VAL A 114 18.10 -32.05 14.59
CA VAL A 114 17.91 -30.62 14.90
C VAL A 114 17.45 -29.84 13.67
N ALA A 115 18.06 -30.05 12.50
CA ALA A 115 17.66 -29.37 11.26
C ALA A 115 16.26 -29.80 10.82
N VAL A 116 15.94 -31.10 10.91
CA VAL A 116 14.60 -31.63 10.61
C VAL A 116 13.55 -31.05 11.57
N PHE A 117 13.88 -30.90 12.85
CA PHE A 117 12.99 -30.23 13.81
C PHE A 117 12.65 -28.79 13.37
N PHE A 118 13.65 -27.97 13.01
CA PHE A 118 13.41 -26.61 12.51
C PHE A 118 12.65 -26.59 11.18
N GLN A 119 12.93 -27.53 10.26
CA GLN A 119 12.19 -27.66 9.01
C GLN A 119 10.71 -27.99 9.24
N ILE A 120 10.40 -28.91 10.17
CA ILE A 120 9.02 -29.24 10.54
C ILE A 120 8.32 -28.02 11.13
N GLN A 121 8.97 -27.27 12.03
CA GLN A 121 8.41 -26.02 12.56
C GLN A 121 8.13 -25.01 11.44
N GLY A 122 9.07 -24.82 10.51
CA GLY A 122 8.89 -23.97 9.33
C GLY A 122 7.71 -24.41 8.46
N CYS A 123 7.61 -25.71 8.18
CA CYS A 123 6.48 -26.29 7.44
C CYS A 123 5.14 -26.05 8.15
N CYS A 124 5.07 -26.22 9.49
CA CYS A 124 3.88 -25.92 10.26
C CYS A 124 3.46 -24.46 10.15
N ILE A 125 4.42 -23.51 10.24
CA ILE A 125 4.15 -22.07 10.07
C ILE A 125 3.64 -21.79 8.65
N CYS A 126 4.29 -22.33 7.62
CA CYS A 126 3.86 -22.17 6.23
C CYS A 126 2.45 -22.73 5.99
N LEU A 127 2.12 -23.89 6.56
CA LEU A 127 0.78 -24.48 6.46
C LEU A 127 -0.28 -23.62 7.15
N LEU A 128 0.02 -23.07 8.33
CA LEU A 128 -0.89 -22.16 9.04
C LEU A 128 -1.14 -20.88 8.24
N LEU A 129 -0.10 -20.28 7.68
CA LEU A 129 -0.22 -19.10 6.82
C LEU A 129 -1.02 -19.40 5.54
N ALA A 130 -0.72 -20.52 4.87
CA ALA A 130 -1.44 -20.96 3.69
C ALA A 130 -2.93 -21.21 3.97
N PHE A 131 -3.24 -21.83 5.11
CA PHE A 131 -4.61 -22.02 5.56
C PHE A 131 -5.30 -20.67 5.84
N GLY A 132 -4.64 -19.75 6.53
CA GLY A 132 -5.13 -18.39 6.77
C GLY A 132 -5.44 -17.64 5.48
N TRP A 133 -4.54 -17.69 4.49
CA TRP A 133 -4.77 -17.11 3.17
C TRP A 133 -5.91 -17.78 2.40
N ALA A 134 -6.06 -19.11 2.50
CA ALA A 134 -7.18 -19.82 1.89
C ALA A 134 -8.52 -19.38 2.51
N VAL A 135 -8.61 -19.31 3.83
CA VAL A 135 -9.81 -18.81 4.53
C VAL A 135 -10.11 -17.36 4.14
N ALA A 136 -9.10 -16.47 4.15
CA ALA A 136 -9.25 -15.08 3.73
C ALA A 136 -9.73 -14.98 2.27
N SER A 137 -9.20 -15.82 1.37
CA SER A 137 -9.64 -15.92 -0.02
C SER A 137 -11.10 -16.35 -0.14
N LEU A 138 -11.54 -17.31 0.67
CA LEU A 138 -12.94 -17.74 0.71
C LEU A 138 -13.87 -16.63 1.19
N VAL A 139 -13.50 -15.92 2.26
CA VAL A 139 -14.26 -14.77 2.78
C VAL A 139 -14.34 -13.66 1.72
N ARG A 140 -13.22 -13.31 1.09
CA ARG A 140 -13.16 -12.31 0.02
C ARG A 140 -14.03 -12.71 -1.18
N LYS A 141 -13.95 -13.97 -1.62
CA LYS A 141 -14.81 -14.49 -2.71
C LYS A 141 -16.29 -14.44 -2.34
N LYS A 142 -16.63 -14.75 -1.09
CA LYS A 142 -18.01 -14.65 -0.59
C LYS A 142 -18.52 -13.21 -0.65
N GLU A 143 -17.72 -12.24 -0.20
CA GLU A 143 -18.11 -10.83 -0.20
C GLU A 143 -18.22 -10.27 -1.62
N ILE A 144 -17.29 -10.59 -2.52
CA ILE A 144 -17.38 -10.21 -3.94
C ILE A 144 -18.66 -10.77 -4.57
N ARG A 145 -19.02 -12.03 -4.29
CA ARG A 145 -20.27 -12.62 -4.78
C ARG A 145 -21.50 -11.96 -4.17
N LYS A 146 -21.44 -11.50 -2.92
CA LYS A 146 -22.53 -10.76 -2.25
C LYS A 146 -22.71 -9.38 -2.92
N MET A 147 -21.64 -8.62 -3.09
CA MET A 147 -21.66 -7.33 -3.79
C MET A 147 -22.21 -7.47 -5.21
N ARG A 148 -21.71 -8.43 -6.00
CA ARG A 148 -22.22 -8.69 -7.37
C ARG A 148 -23.71 -9.02 -7.40
N ARG A 149 -24.20 -9.82 -6.44
CA ARG A 149 -25.63 -10.15 -6.33
C ARG A 149 -26.49 -8.93 -6.00
N LYS A 150 -26.03 -8.09 -5.06
CA LYS A 150 -26.71 -6.83 -4.71
C LYS A 150 -26.73 -5.85 -5.88
N MET A 151 -25.63 -5.72 -6.62
CA MET A 151 -25.59 -4.89 -7.83
C MET A 151 -26.58 -5.41 -8.89
N ALA A 152 -26.64 -6.73 -9.08
CA ALA A 152 -27.59 -7.34 -10.01
C ALA A 152 -29.06 -7.16 -9.59
N SER A 153 -29.35 -7.02 -8.29
CA SER A 153 -30.69 -6.74 -7.77
C SER A 153 -31.06 -5.24 -7.76
N GLY A 154 -30.24 -4.37 -8.38
CA GLY A 154 -30.52 -2.93 -8.51
C GLY A 154 -29.80 -2.03 -7.51
N HIS A 155 -29.00 -2.57 -6.59
CA HIS A 155 -28.19 -1.76 -5.67
C HIS A 155 -26.86 -1.34 -6.32
N SER A 156 -26.88 -0.25 -7.10
CA SER A 156 -25.68 0.27 -7.80
C SER A 156 -24.50 0.63 -6.88
N PHE A 157 -24.77 0.88 -5.59
CA PHE A 157 -23.77 1.27 -4.58
C PHE A 157 -23.38 0.13 -3.62
N ALA A 158 -23.64 -1.12 -3.96
CA ALA A 158 -23.33 -2.25 -3.08
C ALA A 158 -21.84 -2.44 -2.75
N PHE A 159 -20.96 -1.77 -3.49
CA PHE A 159 -19.51 -1.70 -3.20
C PHE A 159 -19.16 -0.68 -2.11
N LEU A 160 -20.10 0.21 -1.78
CA LEU A 160 -19.91 1.36 -0.92
C LEU A 160 -20.64 1.21 0.42
N CYS A 161 -21.93 0.92 0.36
CA CYS A 161 -22.76 0.67 1.53
C CYS A 161 -23.48 -0.66 1.36
N ASP A 162 -23.74 -1.33 2.49
CA ASP A 162 -24.52 -2.57 2.47
C ASP A 162 -26.01 -2.27 2.21
N ASP A 163 -26.47 -1.11 2.66
CA ASP A 163 -27.84 -0.62 2.58
C ASP A 163 -27.91 0.71 1.81
N VAL A 164 -28.73 0.77 0.76
CA VAL A 164 -28.95 2.00 -0.03
C VAL A 164 -29.63 3.05 0.83
N ASP A 165 -30.46 2.64 1.78
CA ASP A 165 -31.31 3.53 2.55
C ASP A 165 -30.46 4.45 3.45
N GLU A 166 -29.23 4.04 3.76
CA GLU A 166 -28.25 4.92 4.41
C GLU A 166 -27.96 6.18 3.59
N LEU A 167 -28.07 6.13 2.26
CA LEU A 167 -27.87 7.27 1.35
C LEU A 167 -29.12 8.14 1.17
N GLU A 168 -30.26 7.78 1.80
CA GLU A 168 -31.45 8.62 1.75
C GLU A 168 -31.24 9.98 2.42
N HIS A 169 -31.84 11.01 1.84
CA HIS A 169 -31.71 12.38 2.34
C HIS A 169 -32.11 12.54 3.81
N SER A 170 -33.12 11.80 4.26
CA SER A 170 -33.63 11.80 5.65
C SER A 170 -32.59 11.32 6.66
N VAL A 171 -31.73 10.37 6.26
CA VAL A 171 -30.62 9.85 7.06
C VAL A 171 -29.43 10.81 6.97
N GLN A 172 -29.11 11.24 5.75
CA GLN A 172 -27.97 12.12 5.48
C GLN A 172 -28.07 13.48 6.18
N GLN A 173 -29.27 14.05 6.30
CA GLN A 173 -29.50 15.30 7.05
C GLN A 173 -29.14 15.22 8.55
N LYS A 174 -29.16 14.02 9.14
CA LYS A 174 -28.82 13.81 10.56
C LYS A 174 -27.32 13.67 10.78
N LEU A 175 -26.55 13.57 9.70
CA LEU A 175 -25.11 13.39 9.80
C LEU A 175 -24.45 14.71 10.25
N PRO A 176 -23.41 14.61 11.08
CA PRO A 176 -22.73 15.78 11.62
C PRO A 176 -22.00 16.57 10.53
N MET A 177 -21.72 17.84 10.78
CA MET A 177 -20.85 18.61 9.89
C MET A 177 -19.38 18.18 10.07
N VAL A 178 -18.67 18.02 8.95
CA VAL A 178 -17.24 17.70 8.91
C VAL A 178 -16.48 18.79 8.15
N SER A 179 -15.44 19.33 8.78
CA SER A 179 -14.49 20.24 8.13
C SER A 179 -13.30 19.46 7.62
N VAL A 180 -13.02 19.56 6.32
CA VAL A 180 -11.86 18.93 5.70
C VAL A 180 -10.74 19.95 5.56
N VAL A 181 -9.64 19.77 6.28
CA VAL A 181 -8.47 20.66 6.25
C VAL A 181 -7.35 20.00 5.45
N MET A 182 -6.95 20.66 4.36
CA MET A 182 -5.94 20.17 3.43
C MET A 182 -4.73 21.10 3.42
N PRO A 183 -3.66 20.81 4.19
CA PRO A 183 -2.41 21.55 4.09
C PRO A 183 -1.72 21.25 2.76
N LEU A 184 -1.46 22.28 1.96
CA LEU A 184 -0.87 22.15 0.62
C LEU A 184 0.52 22.78 0.55
N LYS A 185 1.38 22.21 -0.30
CA LYS A 185 2.66 22.80 -0.69
C LYS A 185 3.01 22.44 -2.13
N GLY A 186 3.18 23.46 -2.98
CA GLY A 186 3.57 23.26 -4.37
C GLY A 186 2.47 22.64 -5.24
N PHE A 187 2.84 22.26 -6.46
CA PHE A 187 1.90 21.65 -7.41
C PHE A 187 2.62 20.60 -8.25
N GLY A 188 2.40 19.33 -7.94
CA GLY A 188 2.91 18.17 -8.66
C GLY A 188 1.94 17.63 -9.70
N GLU A 189 2.42 16.66 -10.48
CA GLU A 189 1.72 16.10 -11.64
C GLU A 189 0.37 15.45 -11.30
N HIS A 190 0.25 14.85 -10.12
CA HIS A 190 -0.96 14.11 -9.71
C HIS A 190 -1.86 14.84 -8.72
N ASN A 191 -1.45 16.01 -8.21
CA ASN A 191 -2.18 16.74 -7.18
C ASN A 191 -3.62 17.06 -7.58
N LEU A 192 -3.85 17.57 -8.80
CA LEU A 192 -5.20 17.93 -9.24
C LEU A 192 -6.15 16.73 -9.27
N GLN A 193 -5.65 15.55 -9.68
CA GLN A 193 -6.45 14.33 -9.68
C GLN A 193 -6.75 13.88 -8.26
N ASN A 194 -5.77 13.90 -7.36
CA ASN A 194 -5.95 13.55 -5.96
C ASN A 194 -6.97 14.47 -5.30
N TRP A 195 -6.83 15.79 -5.46
CA TRP A 195 -7.76 16.78 -4.91
C TRP A 195 -9.19 16.58 -5.42
N ARG A 196 -9.37 16.24 -6.71
CA ARG A 196 -10.68 15.87 -7.26
C ARG A 196 -11.30 14.67 -6.56
N THR A 197 -10.51 13.62 -6.25
CA THR A 197 -11.02 12.48 -5.48
C THR A 197 -11.39 12.86 -4.05
N GLN A 198 -10.67 13.81 -3.45
CA GLN A 198 -10.90 14.24 -2.06
C GLN A 198 -12.16 15.10 -1.92
N ILE A 199 -12.44 15.99 -2.87
CA ILE A 199 -13.66 16.82 -2.84
C ILE A 199 -14.92 16.08 -3.33
N THR A 200 -14.76 14.98 -4.07
CA THR A 200 -15.89 14.20 -4.60
C THR A 200 -16.29 13.12 -3.60
N SER A 201 -16.91 13.54 -2.50
CA SER A 201 -17.44 12.62 -1.48
C SER A 201 -18.92 12.28 -1.73
N LEU A 202 -19.31 11.06 -1.33
CA LEU A 202 -20.71 10.62 -1.25
C LEU A 202 -21.30 10.80 0.17
N TYR A 203 -20.57 11.47 1.05
CA TYR A 203 -21.09 11.89 2.33
C TYR A 203 -22.12 13.01 2.13
N GLY A 204 -23.35 12.80 2.58
CA GLY A 204 -24.46 13.73 2.42
C GLY A 204 -24.76 14.58 3.65
N GLY A 205 -23.93 14.48 4.70
CA GLY A 205 -23.87 15.48 5.75
C GLY A 205 -23.16 16.76 5.26
N PRO A 206 -23.22 17.87 6.00
CA PRO A 206 -22.57 19.12 5.62
C PRO A 206 -21.04 18.96 5.58
N LEU A 207 -20.42 19.37 4.46
CA LEU A 207 -18.97 19.38 4.28
C LEU A 207 -18.49 20.78 3.93
N GLU A 208 -17.41 21.21 4.58
CA GLU A 208 -16.61 22.33 4.12
C GLU A 208 -15.17 21.88 3.85
N PHE A 209 -14.54 22.46 2.82
CA PHE A 209 -13.16 22.17 2.45
C PHE A 209 -12.29 23.41 2.62
N LEU A 210 -11.24 23.31 3.43
CA LEU A 210 -10.26 24.36 3.67
C LEU A 210 -8.92 23.93 3.07
N PHE A 211 -8.60 24.52 1.93
CA PHE A 211 -7.30 24.34 1.30
C PHE A 211 -6.34 25.37 1.87
N VAL A 212 -5.35 24.93 2.64
CA VAL A 212 -4.48 25.83 3.38
C VAL A 212 -3.09 25.87 2.75
N VAL A 213 -2.69 27.05 2.29
CA VAL A 213 -1.36 27.32 1.72
C VAL A 213 -0.59 28.30 2.61
N GLU A 214 0.73 28.23 2.53
CA GLU A 214 1.62 29.18 3.22
C GLU A 214 1.47 30.61 2.69
N SER A 215 1.43 30.78 1.36
CA SER A 215 1.36 32.08 0.69
C SER A 215 0.57 32.01 -0.62
N LYS A 216 0.20 33.17 -1.19
CA LYS A 216 -0.42 33.25 -2.52
C LYS A 216 0.54 32.94 -3.67
N ASP A 217 1.84 32.96 -3.39
CA ASP A 217 2.89 32.64 -4.36
C ASP A 217 3.10 31.12 -4.49
N ASP A 218 2.55 30.33 -3.56
CA ASP A 218 2.55 28.89 -3.67
C ASP A 218 1.81 28.45 -4.96
N PRO A 219 2.43 27.62 -5.82
CA PRO A 219 1.77 27.09 -7.01
C PRO A 219 0.42 26.41 -6.74
N ALA A 220 0.24 25.81 -5.55
CA ALA A 220 -1.02 25.21 -5.12
C ALA A 220 -2.18 26.21 -5.13
N TYR A 221 -1.94 27.46 -4.71
CA TYR A 221 -2.96 28.49 -4.54
C TYR A 221 -3.74 28.71 -5.85
N ARG A 222 -3.01 28.87 -6.96
CA ARG A 222 -3.61 29.11 -8.27
C ARG A 222 -4.36 27.88 -8.79
N ALA A 223 -3.81 26.68 -8.58
CA ALA A 223 -4.43 25.45 -9.05
C ALA A 223 -5.74 25.15 -8.31
N VAL A 224 -5.73 25.24 -6.98
CA VAL A 224 -6.93 25.03 -6.16
C VAL A 224 -7.97 26.12 -6.38
N SER A 225 -7.57 27.38 -6.53
CA SER A 225 -8.52 28.46 -6.84
C SER A 225 -9.32 28.17 -8.11
N ARG A 226 -8.68 27.60 -9.14
CA ARG A 226 -9.38 27.16 -10.37
C ARG A 226 -10.29 25.96 -10.11
N LEU A 227 -9.82 24.99 -9.32
CA LEU A 227 -10.61 23.80 -8.95
C LEU A 227 -11.91 24.19 -8.22
N ILE A 228 -11.84 25.13 -7.26
CA ILE A 228 -13.03 25.60 -6.54
C ILE A 228 -14.03 26.28 -7.50
N VAL A 229 -13.54 27.05 -8.47
CA VAL A 229 -14.40 27.68 -9.49
C VAL A 229 -15.03 26.64 -10.42
N GLU A 230 -14.32 25.56 -10.77
CA GLU A 230 -14.84 24.45 -11.59
C GLU A 230 -16.02 23.73 -10.91
N TYR A 231 -15.98 23.62 -9.58
CA TYR A 231 -17.01 22.96 -8.75
C TYR A 231 -17.95 23.92 -8.05
N LYS A 232 -18.06 25.16 -8.53
CA LYS A 232 -18.94 26.20 -7.98
C LYS A 232 -20.38 25.67 -7.80
N ASP A 233 -21.03 26.11 -6.73
CA ASP A 233 -22.40 25.74 -6.33
C ASP A 233 -22.59 24.28 -5.87
N LYS A 234 -21.58 23.41 -6.02
CA LYS A 234 -21.59 22.01 -5.56
C LYS A 234 -20.68 21.75 -4.37
N LEU A 235 -19.79 22.70 -4.07
CA LEU A 235 -18.73 22.55 -3.08
C LEU A 235 -18.68 23.79 -2.19
N ASP A 236 -18.79 23.61 -0.87
CA ASP A 236 -18.41 24.64 0.08
C ASP A 236 -16.90 24.52 0.33
N ALA A 237 -16.12 25.37 -0.35
CA ALA A 237 -14.67 25.35 -0.28
C ALA A 237 -14.07 26.75 -0.30
N LYS A 238 -12.97 26.90 0.45
CA LYS A 238 -12.20 28.14 0.52
C LYS A 238 -10.69 27.87 0.57
N VAL A 239 -9.93 28.79 -0.02
CA VAL A 239 -8.46 28.80 0.12
C VAL A 239 -8.11 29.70 1.30
N VAL A 240 -7.29 29.19 2.23
CA VAL A 240 -6.80 29.90 3.41
C VAL A 240 -5.30 30.11 3.25
N VAL A 241 -4.84 31.34 3.47
CA VAL A 241 -3.42 31.67 3.49
C VAL A 241 -2.97 31.73 4.95
N ALA A 242 -2.13 30.78 5.36
CA ALA A 242 -1.69 30.59 6.74
C ALA A 242 -0.49 31.46 7.15
N GLY A 243 0.29 31.95 6.19
CA GLY A 243 1.57 32.58 6.46
C GLY A 243 2.65 31.56 6.83
N PHE A 244 3.83 32.08 7.16
CA PHE A 244 5.00 31.26 7.49
C PHE A 244 4.96 30.77 8.94
N SER A 245 5.29 29.50 9.13
CA SER A 245 5.50 28.93 10.46
C SER A 245 6.79 29.49 11.09
N THR A 246 6.78 29.61 12.42
CA THR A 246 7.95 30.01 13.22
C THR A 246 8.34 29.00 14.30
N THR A 247 7.40 28.18 14.77
CA THR A 247 7.60 27.27 15.92
C THR A 247 7.45 25.78 15.60
N CYS A 248 6.71 25.43 14.54
CA CYS A 248 6.46 24.04 14.12
C CYS A 248 6.70 23.86 12.60
N SER A 249 6.47 22.66 12.06
CA SER A 249 6.52 22.49 10.60
C SER A 249 5.44 23.32 9.88
N GLN A 250 5.71 23.70 8.63
CA GLN A 250 4.74 24.44 7.82
C GLN A 250 3.42 23.66 7.63
N LYS A 251 3.50 22.32 7.55
CA LYS A 251 2.32 21.45 7.47
C LYS A 251 1.44 21.59 8.71
N ILE A 252 2.03 21.47 9.90
CA ILE A 252 1.30 21.62 11.17
C ILE A 252 0.73 23.03 11.30
N HIS A 253 1.51 24.07 10.98
CA HIS A 253 1.01 25.45 11.00
C HIS A 253 -0.21 25.63 10.10
N ASN A 254 -0.16 25.10 8.86
CA ASN A 254 -1.30 25.14 7.95
C ASN A 254 -2.50 24.37 8.50
N GLN A 255 -2.30 23.20 9.11
CA GLN A 255 -3.40 22.45 9.75
C GLN A 255 -4.06 23.27 10.87
N LEU A 256 -3.26 23.89 11.75
CA LEU A 256 -3.76 24.67 12.87
C LEU A 256 -4.50 25.93 12.42
N ILE A 257 -4.00 26.64 11.41
CA ILE A 257 -4.74 27.78 10.83
C ILE A 257 -6.02 27.31 10.14
N GLY A 258 -6.02 26.14 9.49
CA GLY A 258 -7.22 25.53 8.93
C GLY A 258 -8.28 25.28 10.00
N VAL A 259 -7.90 24.69 11.12
CA VAL A 259 -8.76 24.47 12.29
C VAL A 259 -9.27 25.78 12.88
N GLU A 260 -8.44 26.81 13.00
CA GLU A 260 -8.87 28.14 13.48
C GLU A 260 -9.91 28.80 12.55
N LYS A 261 -9.95 28.42 11.27
CA LYS A 261 -10.88 28.95 10.24
C LYS A 261 -12.04 28.01 9.91
N MET A 262 -12.12 26.86 10.57
CA MET A 262 -13.19 25.90 10.35
C MET A 262 -14.53 26.46 10.86
N HIS A 263 -15.63 25.95 10.30
CA HIS A 263 -16.98 26.29 10.66
C HIS A 263 -17.23 25.96 12.15
N LYS A 264 -18.01 26.81 12.81
CA LYS A 264 -18.24 26.70 14.27
C LYS A 264 -19.07 25.48 14.64
N ASP A 265 -19.94 25.04 13.73
CA ASP A 265 -20.83 23.89 13.94
C ASP A 265 -20.22 22.55 13.54
N SER A 266 -18.98 22.54 13.02
CA SER A 266 -18.30 21.29 12.69
C SER A 266 -18.10 20.44 13.94
N LYS A 267 -18.59 19.21 13.90
CA LYS A 267 -18.39 18.24 15.00
C LYS A 267 -17.03 17.56 14.88
N TYR A 268 -16.60 17.32 13.64
CA TYR A 268 -15.34 16.66 13.32
C TYR A 268 -14.49 17.50 12.38
N VAL A 269 -13.18 17.34 12.51
CA VAL A 269 -12.19 17.83 11.55
C VAL A 269 -11.48 16.63 10.94
N LEU A 270 -11.28 16.66 9.61
CA LEU A 270 -10.58 15.66 8.83
C LEU A 270 -9.37 16.31 8.17
N PHE A 271 -8.17 15.91 8.56
CA PHE A 271 -6.94 16.29 7.88
C PHE A 271 -6.66 15.33 6.73
N LEU A 272 -6.32 15.87 5.56
CA LEU A 272 -5.91 15.08 4.39
C LEU A 272 -4.63 15.65 3.80
N ASP A 273 -3.64 14.78 3.57
CA ASP A 273 -2.46 15.16 2.78
C ASP A 273 -2.83 15.29 1.30
N ASP A 274 -2.04 16.08 0.57
CA ASP A 274 -2.33 16.46 -0.81
C ASP A 274 -2.05 15.36 -1.84
N ASP A 275 -1.40 14.27 -1.42
CA ASP A 275 -0.99 13.13 -2.24
C ASP A 275 -1.88 11.88 -2.08
N VAL A 276 -2.90 11.94 -1.22
CA VAL A 276 -3.80 10.82 -0.93
C VAL A 276 -4.99 10.77 -1.89
N ARG A 277 -5.31 9.57 -2.40
CA ARG A 277 -6.52 9.30 -3.17
C ARG A 277 -7.61 8.73 -2.27
N LEU A 278 -8.76 9.40 -2.23
CA LEU A 278 -9.87 8.98 -1.39
C LEU A 278 -10.92 8.20 -2.17
N HIS A 279 -11.44 7.14 -1.55
CA HIS A 279 -12.69 6.53 -1.98
C HIS A 279 -13.85 7.47 -1.63
N PRO A 280 -14.88 7.65 -2.49
CA PRO A 280 -15.94 8.63 -2.24
C PRO A 280 -16.69 8.47 -0.91
N GLY A 281 -16.79 7.26 -0.37
CA GLY A 281 -17.41 7.00 0.94
C GLY A 281 -16.49 7.00 2.14
N THR A 282 -15.22 7.36 1.97
CA THR A 282 -14.24 7.36 3.08
C THR A 282 -14.74 8.24 4.22
N VAL A 283 -15.14 9.49 3.92
CA VAL A 283 -15.62 10.45 4.94
C VAL A 283 -16.80 9.88 5.72
N GLY A 284 -17.80 9.32 5.03
CA GLY A 284 -18.96 8.71 5.68
C GLY A 284 -18.61 7.51 6.55
N ALA A 285 -17.67 6.68 6.12
CA ALA A 285 -17.24 5.53 6.90
C ALA A 285 -16.42 5.92 8.13
N LEU A 286 -15.55 6.94 8.01
CA LEU A 286 -14.82 7.51 9.15
C LEU A 286 -15.79 8.12 10.17
N THR A 287 -16.73 8.97 9.70
CA THR A 287 -17.73 9.56 10.58
C THR A 287 -18.59 8.49 11.27
N LYS A 288 -19.06 7.48 10.53
CA LYS A 288 -19.84 6.37 11.10
C LYS A 288 -19.08 5.65 12.19
N GLU A 289 -17.78 5.49 12.05
CA GLU A 289 -16.93 4.88 13.06
C GLU A 289 -16.75 5.82 14.28
N MET A 290 -16.60 7.14 14.07
CA MET A 290 -16.50 8.13 15.16
C MET A 290 -17.77 8.21 16.02
N GLU A 291 -18.93 7.91 15.44
CA GLU A 291 -20.22 7.89 16.14
C GLU A 291 -20.49 6.56 16.89
N LYS A 292 -19.63 5.54 16.75
CA LYS A 292 -19.82 4.28 17.49
C LYS A 292 -19.45 4.44 18.96
N ASN A 293 -20.35 4.01 19.85
CA ASN A 293 -20.06 3.90 21.27
C ASN A 293 -19.04 2.76 21.50
N PRO A 294 -17.88 3.02 22.13
CA PRO A 294 -16.81 2.03 22.30
C PRO A 294 -17.07 1.01 23.42
N GLU A 295 -18.30 0.92 23.95
CA GLU A 295 -18.66 0.11 25.13
C GLU A 295 -18.55 -1.40 24.93
N VAL A 296 -18.43 -1.88 23.69
CA VAL A 296 -18.37 -3.31 23.39
C VAL A 296 -16.98 -3.68 22.87
N CYS A 297 -16.03 -3.95 23.78
CA CYS A 297 -14.95 -4.95 23.62
C CYS A 297 -13.91 -4.84 24.73
N LEU A 298 -14.24 -5.39 25.91
CA LEU A 298 -13.29 -5.77 26.96
C LEU A 298 -12.70 -7.19 26.74
N LEU A 299 -12.84 -7.74 25.54
CA LEU A 299 -12.36 -9.07 25.19
C LEU A 299 -11.49 -8.92 23.96
N TRP A 300 -10.20 -8.66 24.11
CA TRP A 300 -9.10 -9.01 23.19
C TRP A 300 -7.78 -8.37 23.68
N HIS A 301 -7.48 -8.54 24.97
CA HIS A 301 -6.10 -8.56 25.43
C HIS A 301 -5.77 -10.01 25.77
N SER A 302 -5.31 -10.76 24.79
CA SER A 302 -4.51 -11.94 25.07
C SER A 302 -3.53 -12.19 23.93
N PRO A 303 -2.23 -11.97 24.12
CA PRO A 303 -1.26 -12.91 23.61
C PRO A 303 -1.25 -14.07 24.63
N LEU A 304 -1.87 -15.19 24.28
CA LEU A 304 -2.02 -16.42 25.08
C LEU A 304 -0.96 -16.59 26.20
N SER A 305 -1.37 -16.49 27.49
CA SER A 305 -0.90 -17.27 28.67
C SER A 305 -0.93 -16.49 30.01
N CYS A 306 -1.30 -17.21 31.07
CA CYS A 306 -0.97 -16.98 32.50
C CYS A 306 -1.64 -15.82 33.26
N PHE A 307 -2.82 -16.10 33.84
CA PHE A 307 -3.16 -16.01 35.29
C PHE A 307 -4.67 -15.78 35.47
N ILE A 308 -5.42 -16.87 35.64
CA ILE A 308 -6.86 -16.91 35.97
C ILE A 308 -7.09 -16.52 37.45
N LEU A 309 -6.43 -15.48 37.96
CA LEU A 309 -6.67 -15.00 39.33
C LEU A 309 -6.71 -13.48 39.49
N LEU A 310 -6.33 -12.69 38.46
CA LEU A 310 -6.44 -11.22 38.51
C LEU A 310 -7.70 -10.65 37.84
N THR A 311 -8.57 -11.51 37.29
CA THR A 311 -9.79 -11.11 36.57
C THR A 311 -10.90 -10.57 37.48
N PHE A 312 -10.74 -10.61 38.80
CA PHE A 312 -11.71 -10.04 39.74
C PHE A 312 -11.40 -8.61 40.20
N LEU A 313 -10.18 -8.09 39.98
CA LEU A 313 -9.79 -6.74 40.42
C LEU A 313 -9.77 -5.67 39.31
N THR A 314 -9.80 -6.05 38.03
CA THR A 314 -9.85 -5.09 36.90
C THR A 314 -11.26 -4.70 36.47
N ARG A 315 -12.29 -5.15 37.21
CA ARG A 315 -13.71 -4.94 36.88
C ARG A 315 -14.22 -3.50 37.09
N HIS A 316 -13.34 -2.54 37.41
CA HIS A 316 -13.71 -1.17 37.78
C HIS A 316 -13.23 -0.06 36.82
N PHE A 317 -12.62 -0.40 35.68
CA PHE A 317 -12.25 0.59 34.65
C PHE A 317 -13.01 0.36 33.34
N SER A 318 -14.35 0.38 33.40
CA SER A 318 -15.14 0.76 32.22
C SER A 318 -15.03 2.28 32.05
N CYS A 319 -13.88 2.76 31.58
CA CYS A 319 -13.83 4.08 30.96
C CYS A 319 -14.34 3.92 29.53
N ILE A 320 -15.50 4.53 29.26
CA ILE A 320 -16.04 4.73 27.91
C ILE A 320 -15.00 5.56 27.14
N LEU A 321 -14.05 4.92 26.48
CA LEU A 321 -13.00 5.60 25.73
C LEU A 321 -13.52 5.97 24.34
N GLN A 322 -14.26 7.08 24.27
CA GLN A 322 -14.63 7.73 23.00
C GLN A 322 -13.40 7.81 22.08
N ILE A 323 -13.59 7.50 20.80
CA ILE A 323 -12.51 7.53 19.80
C ILE A 323 -11.94 8.94 19.75
N PHE A 324 -10.63 9.05 19.90
CA PHE A 324 -9.93 10.32 19.87
C PHE A 324 -9.46 10.66 18.47
N ILE A 325 -8.86 9.69 17.77
CA ILE A 325 -8.37 9.86 16.39
C ILE A 325 -8.67 8.63 15.57
N GLN A 326 -9.07 8.83 14.31
CA GLN A 326 -9.01 7.80 13.28
C GLN A 326 -7.92 8.13 12.27
N THR A 327 -7.11 7.15 11.90
CA THR A 327 -6.07 7.30 10.88
C THR A 327 -6.39 6.47 9.65
N GLY A 328 -5.99 6.96 8.48
CA GLY A 328 -5.92 6.22 7.23
C GLY A 328 -4.47 6.02 6.76
N TYR A 329 -4.24 5.03 5.89
CA TYR A 329 -2.91 4.60 5.46
C TYR A 329 -2.80 4.40 3.94
N PRO A 330 -1.96 5.19 3.26
CA PRO A 330 -1.42 4.85 1.95
C PRO A 330 -0.70 3.52 1.91
N LEU A 331 -1.41 2.53 1.39
CA LEU A 331 -0.83 1.25 1.08
C LEU A 331 -0.05 1.37 -0.22
N ASP A 332 1.27 1.38 -0.07
CA ASP A 332 2.20 1.29 -1.19
C ASP A 332 1.91 0.04 -2.02
N LEU A 333 1.75 0.22 -3.33
CA LEU A 333 1.63 -0.88 -4.28
C LEU A 333 2.93 -0.98 -5.06
N PRO A 334 3.68 -2.11 -4.95
CA PRO A 334 4.96 -2.25 -5.62
C PRO A 334 4.78 -2.30 -7.13
N SER A 335 5.60 -1.55 -7.85
CA SER A 335 5.64 -1.44 -9.31
C SER A 335 6.39 -2.57 -10.02
N GLY A 336 6.92 -3.54 -9.25
CA GLY A 336 7.67 -4.69 -9.77
C GLY A 336 9.20 -4.51 -9.78
N SER A 337 9.73 -3.40 -9.29
CA SER A 337 11.18 -3.22 -9.09
C SER A 337 11.60 -3.68 -7.69
N LEU A 338 12.86 -4.12 -7.53
CA LEU A 338 13.39 -4.52 -6.22
C LEU A 338 13.29 -3.36 -5.20
N GLY A 339 13.59 -2.13 -5.64
CA GLY A 339 13.48 -0.94 -4.79
C GLY A 339 12.06 -0.66 -4.31
N SER A 340 11.05 -0.83 -5.18
CA SER A 340 9.65 -0.65 -4.75
C SER A 340 9.17 -1.78 -3.84
N TYR A 341 9.66 -3.00 -4.03
CA TYR A 341 9.38 -4.12 -3.12
C TYR A 341 10.00 -3.88 -1.72
N CYS A 342 11.24 -3.39 -1.65
CA CYS A 342 11.88 -3.07 -0.37
C CYS A 342 11.17 -1.94 0.39
N ILE A 343 10.65 -0.91 -0.31
CA ILE A 343 9.84 0.14 0.34
C ILE A 343 8.54 -0.46 0.88
N TYR A 344 7.84 -1.23 0.05
CA TYR A 344 6.61 -1.90 0.44
C TYR A 344 6.84 -2.77 1.69
N GLU A 345 7.85 -3.65 1.68
CA GLU A 345 8.16 -4.53 2.81
C GLU A 345 8.52 -3.76 4.08
N TYR A 346 9.25 -2.65 3.96
CA TYR A 346 9.58 -1.77 5.09
C TYR A 346 8.34 -1.11 5.70
N HIS A 347 7.35 -0.71 4.87
CA HIS A 347 6.12 -0.08 5.35
C HIS A 347 5.01 -1.09 5.72
N MET A 348 5.10 -2.35 5.29
CA MET A 348 4.09 -3.36 5.57
C MET A 348 3.71 -3.49 7.05
N PRO A 349 4.63 -3.41 8.03
CA PRO A 349 4.29 -3.42 9.44
C PRO A 349 3.29 -2.31 9.86
N CYS A 350 3.35 -1.14 9.23
CA CYS A 350 2.44 -0.02 9.50
C CYS A 350 0.99 -0.36 9.11
N SER A 351 0.79 -1.27 8.17
CA SER A 351 -0.54 -1.71 7.74
C SER A 351 -1.23 -2.69 8.69
N ILE A 352 -0.49 -3.29 9.63
CA ILE A 352 -1.01 -4.35 10.52
C ILE A 352 -2.19 -3.85 11.36
N GLY A 353 -2.13 -2.61 11.87
CA GLY A 353 -3.22 -2.02 12.67
C GLY A 353 -4.56 -1.94 11.92
N PHE A 354 -4.51 -1.82 10.59
CA PHE A 354 -5.70 -1.79 9.73
C PHE A 354 -6.27 -3.20 9.49
N ALA A 355 -5.45 -4.24 9.64
CA ALA A 355 -5.86 -5.63 9.46
C ALA A 355 -6.41 -6.29 10.75
N THR A 356 -5.97 -5.85 11.93
CA THR A 356 -6.25 -6.51 13.22
C THR A 356 -7.44 -5.94 14.01
N GLY A 357 -8.43 -5.36 13.34
CA GLY A 357 -9.66 -4.88 13.99
C GLY A 357 -9.62 -3.42 14.45
N GLY A 358 -8.72 -2.61 13.88
CA GLY A 358 -8.86 -1.16 13.83
C GLY A 358 -8.62 -0.41 15.12
N ARG A 359 -8.02 -1.00 16.16
CA ARG A 359 -7.42 -0.26 17.28
C ARG A 359 -5.91 -0.38 17.18
N THR A 360 -5.21 0.74 17.29
CA THR A 360 -3.76 0.78 17.07
C THR A 360 -3.12 1.77 18.05
N PHE A 361 -1.84 1.53 18.38
CA PHE A 361 -0.99 2.55 19.03
C PHE A 361 -0.21 3.35 17.99
N PHE A 362 -0.21 2.87 16.75
CA PHE A 362 0.48 3.47 15.62
C PHE A 362 -0.48 4.39 14.88
N LEU A 363 -0.21 5.70 14.96
CA LEU A 363 -0.90 6.70 14.15
C LEU A 363 -0.08 6.94 12.89
N TRP A 364 -0.76 6.98 11.75
CA TRP A 364 -0.15 7.35 10.49
C TRP A 364 -0.73 8.67 10.00
N GLY A 365 0.13 9.56 9.47
CA GLY A 365 -0.28 10.82 8.86
C GLY A 365 -1.10 10.62 7.60
N GLY A 366 -1.40 11.68 6.84
CA GLY A 366 -2.05 11.53 5.53
C GLY A 366 -3.57 11.56 5.54
N CYS A 367 -4.21 10.96 6.54
CA CYS A 367 -5.66 11.03 6.72
C CYS A 367 -5.99 10.86 8.20
N MET A 368 -6.48 11.91 8.85
CA MET A 368 -6.77 11.88 10.29
C MET A 368 -8.09 12.56 10.62
N MET A 369 -9.04 11.83 11.20
CA MET A 369 -10.33 12.38 11.67
C MET A 369 -10.33 12.51 13.19
N MET A 370 -10.74 13.67 13.70
CA MET A 370 -10.74 14.01 15.12
C MET A 370 -11.96 14.85 15.50
N HIS A 371 -12.25 14.95 16.80
CA HIS A 371 -13.27 15.88 17.30
C HIS A 371 -12.80 17.32 17.13
N ALA A 372 -13.65 18.17 16.54
CA ALA A 372 -13.34 19.58 16.34
C ALA A 372 -13.16 20.33 17.69
N ASP A 373 -13.91 19.93 18.72
CA ASP A 373 -13.84 20.54 20.04
C ASP A 373 -12.52 20.26 20.77
N ASP A 374 -11.85 19.13 20.48
CA ASP A 374 -10.53 18.84 21.03
C ASP A 374 -9.53 19.93 20.64
N PHE A 375 -9.66 20.49 19.43
CA PHE A 375 -8.86 21.63 18.99
C PHE A 375 -9.36 22.97 19.52
N ARG A 376 -10.68 23.23 19.46
CA ARG A 376 -11.25 24.54 19.87
C ARG A 376 -10.95 24.87 21.33
N GLN A 377 -10.95 23.85 22.18
CA GLN A 377 -10.75 24.00 23.62
C GLN A 377 -9.33 23.63 24.06
N ASP A 378 -8.42 23.35 23.11
CA ASP A 378 -7.07 22.84 23.38
C ASP A 378 -7.08 21.67 24.40
N LEU A 379 -8.03 20.74 24.24
CA LEU A 379 -8.18 19.61 25.15
C LEU A 379 -6.91 18.77 25.08
N TYR A 380 -6.46 18.28 26.23
CA TYR A 380 -5.21 17.51 26.36
C TYR A 380 -3.95 18.30 25.96
N GLY A 381 -4.05 19.63 25.82
CA GLY A 381 -2.98 20.47 25.29
C GLY A 381 -2.68 20.18 23.81
N LEU A 382 -3.67 19.69 23.05
CA LEU A 382 -3.55 19.27 21.66
C LEU A 382 -2.94 20.33 20.74
N VAL A 383 -3.52 21.53 20.72
CA VAL A 383 -3.06 22.67 19.93
C VAL A 383 -1.72 23.14 20.46
N THR A 384 -1.55 23.24 21.77
CA THR A 384 -0.28 23.64 22.39
C THR A 384 0.86 22.70 22.02
N ALA A 385 0.62 21.38 22.05
CA ALA A 385 1.58 20.36 21.69
C ALA A 385 1.90 20.39 20.20
N LEU A 386 0.91 20.58 19.30
CA LEU A 386 1.20 20.73 17.86
C LEU A 386 1.95 22.03 17.55
N LYS A 387 1.64 23.14 18.23
CA LYS A 387 2.36 24.43 18.06
C LYS A 387 3.83 24.35 18.49
N ASN A 388 4.13 23.53 19.49
CA ASN A 388 5.46 23.45 20.12
C ASN A 388 6.20 22.12 19.89
N GLY A 389 5.55 21.12 19.29
CA GLY A 389 5.98 19.70 19.27
C GLY A 389 6.88 19.32 18.10
N GLY A 390 7.28 20.26 17.26
CA GLY A 390 8.26 20.02 16.20
C GLY A 390 7.64 19.70 14.84
N TYR A 391 8.11 18.62 14.19
CA TYR A 391 7.89 18.39 12.75
C TYR A 391 6.74 17.42 12.41
N SER A 392 6.52 16.38 13.23
CA SER A 392 5.61 15.26 12.93
C SER A 392 4.27 15.42 13.66
N ASP A 393 3.21 15.65 12.90
CA ASP A 393 1.83 15.72 13.42
C ASP A 393 1.41 14.37 13.99
N ASP A 394 1.61 13.29 13.24
CA ASP A 394 1.21 11.94 13.61
C ASP A 394 1.86 11.42 14.91
N MET A 395 3.16 11.56 15.08
CA MET A 395 3.85 11.13 16.30
C MET A 395 3.46 11.97 17.51
N THR A 396 3.29 13.29 17.33
CA THR A 396 2.82 14.18 18.40
C THR A 396 1.43 13.77 18.88
N LEU A 397 0.51 13.53 17.94
CA LEU A 397 -0.85 13.08 18.21
C LEU A 397 -0.88 11.68 18.86
N ALA A 398 -0.04 10.76 18.41
CA ALA A 398 0.10 9.44 19.01
C ALA A 398 0.60 9.52 20.47
N ALA A 399 1.56 10.40 20.75
CA ALA A 399 2.08 10.63 22.10
C ALA A 399 1.00 11.19 23.04
N ILE A 400 0.23 12.19 22.59
CA ILE A 400 -0.90 12.77 23.34
C ILE A 400 -1.94 11.69 23.64
N ALA A 401 -2.29 10.88 22.63
CA ALA A 401 -3.22 9.78 22.81
C ALA A 401 -2.73 8.77 23.87
N GLY A 402 -1.45 8.38 23.82
CA GLY A 402 -0.83 7.51 24.81
C GLY A 402 -0.84 8.11 26.22
N GLN A 403 -0.44 9.37 26.37
CA GLN A 403 -0.38 10.08 27.64
C GLN A 403 -1.75 10.21 28.31
N HIS A 404 -2.78 10.49 27.51
CA HIS A 404 -4.15 10.67 28.00
C HIS A 404 -5.00 9.39 27.91
N LYS A 405 -4.37 8.24 27.60
CA LYS A 405 -5.00 6.92 27.46
C LYS A 405 -6.19 6.92 26.50
N ARG A 406 -6.12 7.72 25.45
CA ARG A 406 -7.18 7.88 24.45
C ARG A 406 -7.07 6.84 23.34
N LEU A 407 -8.20 6.53 22.73
CA LEU A 407 -8.29 5.48 21.71
C LEU A 407 -7.96 6.03 20.32
N ILE A 408 -6.98 5.42 19.65
CA ILE A 408 -6.73 5.61 18.21
C ILE A 408 -7.32 4.41 17.46
N THR A 409 -8.05 4.69 16.38
CA THR A 409 -8.59 3.67 15.49
C THR A 409 -8.09 3.79 14.06
N SER A 410 -8.04 2.65 13.36
CA SER A 410 -7.55 2.49 11.99
C SER A 410 -8.57 1.65 11.20
N PRO A 411 -9.69 2.24 10.78
CA PRO A 411 -10.76 1.49 10.14
C PRO A 411 -10.27 0.86 8.83
N PRO A 412 -10.63 -0.40 8.52
CA PRO A 412 -10.11 -1.10 7.33
C PRO A 412 -10.41 -0.40 6.00
N VAL A 413 -11.42 0.46 5.97
CA VAL A 413 -11.84 1.25 4.79
C VAL A 413 -10.88 2.40 4.50
N ALA A 414 -10.09 2.82 5.49
CA ALA A 414 -9.15 3.93 5.39
C ALA A 414 -7.77 3.45 4.95
N VAL A 415 -7.73 2.51 4.02
CA VAL A 415 -6.50 2.05 3.36
C VAL A 415 -6.54 2.54 1.92
N PHE A 416 -5.62 3.44 1.56
CA PHE A 416 -5.62 4.16 0.29
C PHE A 416 -4.54 3.60 -0.63
N PRO A 417 -4.89 3.04 -1.82
CA PRO A 417 -3.89 2.53 -2.74
C PRO A 417 -2.95 3.65 -3.23
N HIS A 418 -1.64 3.47 -3.04
CA HIS A 418 -0.61 4.40 -3.51
C HIS A 418 0.40 3.67 -4.40
N PRO A 419 0.28 3.75 -5.74
CA PRO A 419 1.22 3.08 -6.64
C PRO A 419 2.61 3.71 -6.54
N LEU A 420 3.62 2.90 -6.21
CA LEU A 420 5.00 3.35 -6.19
C LEU A 420 5.51 3.57 -7.61
N ALA A 421 6.39 4.56 -7.78
CA ALA A 421 7.00 4.84 -9.07
C ALA A 421 7.79 3.62 -9.60
N SER A 422 7.76 3.39 -10.91
CA SER A 422 8.53 2.31 -11.54
C SER A 422 10.02 2.65 -11.71
N ASP A 423 10.36 3.95 -11.72
CA ASP A 423 11.70 4.51 -11.97
C ASP A 423 12.45 4.89 -10.67
N LEU A 424 12.29 4.09 -9.62
CA LEU A 424 12.91 4.34 -8.32
C LEU A 424 14.44 4.17 -8.39
N SER A 425 15.16 5.27 -8.60
CA SER A 425 16.62 5.28 -8.53
C SER A 425 17.08 5.05 -7.08
N PHE A 426 18.23 4.39 -6.91
CA PHE A 426 18.81 4.12 -5.58
C PHE A 426 18.97 5.39 -4.73
N SER A 427 19.32 6.51 -5.36
CA SER A 427 19.43 7.81 -4.70
C SER A 427 18.07 8.35 -4.21
N ARG A 428 16.97 8.10 -4.94
CA ARG A 428 15.61 8.44 -4.48
C ARG A 428 15.14 7.50 -3.36
N TYR A 429 15.46 6.21 -3.46
CA TYR A 429 15.20 5.23 -2.40
C TYR A 429 15.90 5.62 -1.09
N CYS A 430 17.21 5.88 -1.12
CA CYS A 430 17.97 6.30 0.06
C CYS A 430 17.44 7.61 0.65
N ARG A 431 17.06 8.60 -0.17
CA ARG A 431 16.44 9.84 0.35
C ARG A 431 15.09 9.60 1.02
N SER A 432 14.25 8.74 0.44
CA SER A 432 12.96 8.39 1.04
C SER A 432 13.17 7.65 2.36
N TYR A 433 14.09 6.68 2.38
CA TYR A 433 14.46 5.93 3.57
C TYR A 433 15.02 6.86 4.65
N ILE A 434 16.02 7.70 4.33
CA ILE A 434 16.61 8.67 5.25
C ILE A 434 15.56 9.64 5.79
N ARG A 435 14.68 10.18 4.95
CA ARG A 435 13.61 11.10 5.39
C ARG A 435 12.67 10.41 6.39
N ASN A 436 12.25 9.18 6.10
CA ASN A 436 11.33 8.42 6.95
C ASN A 436 12.03 7.87 8.22
N THR A 437 13.33 7.60 8.17
CA THR A 437 14.12 7.22 9.34
C THR A 437 14.40 8.44 10.22
N PHE A 438 14.72 9.62 9.67
CA PHE A 438 14.94 10.84 10.45
C PHE A 438 13.68 11.31 11.19
N THR A 439 12.50 11.20 10.57
CA THR A 439 11.24 11.46 11.28
C THR A 439 11.02 10.50 12.45
N SER A 440 11.43 9.24 12.31
CA SER A 440 11.33 8.24 13.37
C SER A 440 12.46 8.30 14.42
N SER A 441 13.66 8.78 14.06
CA SER A 441 14.86 8.76 14.89
C SER A 441 15.16 10.07 15.62
N SER A 442 14.53 11.19 15.24
CA SER A 442 14.71 12.49 15.92
C SER A 442 14.07 12.57 17.31
N PHE A 443 13.57 11.46 17.85
CA PHE A 443 12.82 11.39 19.11
C PHE A 443 13.17 10.18 20.00
N SER A 444 14.32 9.52 19.79
CA SER A 444 14.96 8.70 20.85
C SER A 444 15.86 9.54 21.73
#